data_AF-A0A6A3W0Q8-F1
#
_entry.id   AF-A0A6A3W0Q8-F1
#
_cell.length_a   1.000
_cell.length_b   1.000
_cell.length_c   1.000
_cell.angle_alpha   90.00
_cell.angle_beta   90.00
_cell.angle_gamma   90.00
#
_symmetry.space_group_name_H-M   'P 1'
#
loop_
_entity.id
_entity.type
_entity.pdbx_description
1 polymer ?
#
loop_
_entity_poly.entity_id
_entity_poly.type
_entity_poly.pdbx_seq_one_letter_code
_entity_poly.pdbx_strand_id
1 'polypeptide(L)'
;MAAVPGGLTPYVQAEDVTYTKGGNPRPPEIALVSSWVARAWKQTPDEVVAKSVQACGFNNDSSTWRIAKHDVYGSRFKAAWELRERDGTNGDIAETMSAVMETLDDIVIED
;
A
#
# COMPACT_ATOMS: atom_id res chain seq x y z
N MET A 1 3.72 4.16 0.96
CA MET A 1 4.14 4.66 2.29
C MET A 1 3.24 5.83 2.65
N ALA A 2 2.39 5.69 3.67
CA ALA A 2 1.57 6.80 4.15
C ALA A 2 2.33 7.53 5.27
N ALA A 3 2.63 8.81 5.07
CA ALA A 3 3.23 9.63 6.10
C ALA A 3 2.12 10.15 7.03
N VAL A 4 2.23 9.88 8.33
CA VAL A 4 1.37 10.52 9.34
C VAL A 4 1.82 11.97 9.48
N PRO A 5 0.97 12.97 9.18
CA PRO A 5 1.35 14.38 9.31
C PRO A 5 1.78 14.68 10.76
N GLY A 6 3.01 15.15 10.96
CA GLY A 6 3.58 15.40 12.30
C GLY A 6 4.24 14.18 12.98
N GLY A 7 4.30 13.03 12.30
CA GLY A 7 4.81 11.78 12.89
C GLY A 7 3.87 11.21 13.95
N LEU A 8 4.36 10.30 14.80
CA LEU A 8 3.55 9.75 15.91
C LEU A 8 3.43 10.71 17.10
N THR A 9 4.20 11.80 17.10
CA THR A 9 4.26 12.78 18.20
C THR A 9 2.91 13.36 18.65
N PRO A 10 1.91 13.59 17.77
CA PRO A 10 0.60 14.09 18.19
C PRO A 10 -0.25 13.05 18.92
N TYR A 11 0.13 11.77 18.87
CA TYR A 11 -0.60 10.66 19.49
C TYR A 11 0.05 10.20 20.81
N VAL A 12 1.21 10.75 21.17
CA VAL A 12 1.91 10.47 22.44
C VAL A 12 1.27 11.30 23.54
N GLN A 13 0.63 10.66 24.51
CA GLN A 13 0.17 11.36 25.72
C GLN A 13 1.28 11.39 26.76
N ALA A 14 1.25 12.38 27.67
CA ALA A 14 2.28 12.51 28.72
C ALA A 14 2.37 11.27 29.63
N GLU A 15 1.27 10.52 29.76
CA GLU A 15 1.17 9.27 30.52
C GLU A 15 1.77 8.06 29.80
N ASP A 16 1.97 8.13 28.48
CA ASP A 16 2.53 7.06 27.66
C ASP A 16 4.08 7.01 27.73
N VAL A 17 4.70 8.05 28.29
CA VAL A 17 6.15 8.21 28.35
C VAL A 17 6.69 7.68 29.67
N THR A 18 7.25 6.48 29.66
CA THR A 18 7.99 5.94 30.81
C THR A 18 9.46 6.34 30.73
N TYR A 19 10.10 6.57 31.88
CA TYR A 19 11.49 7.03 31.94
C TYR A 19 12.44 5.94 32.46
N THR A 20 13.69 5.98 32.00
CA THR A 20 14.79 5.20 32.57
C THR A 20 15.24 5.82 33.89
N LYS A 21 16.01 5.07 34.70
CA LYS A 21 16.60 5.63 35.95
C LYS A 21 17.49 6.85 35.71
N GLY A 22 18.03 7.01 34.48
CA GLY A 22 18.83 8.16 34.06
C GLY A 22 18.02 9.32 33.47
N GLY A 23 16.68 9.28 33.52
CA GLY A 23 15.82 10.36 33.02
C GLY A 23 15.58 10.37 31.51
N ASN A 24 16.11 9.39 30.75
CA ASN A 24 15.81 9.28 29.32
C ASN A 24 14.44 8.61 29.10
N PRO A 25 13.60 9.11 28.17
CA PRO A 25 12.37 8.42 27.75
C PRO A 25 12.67 7.01 27.26
N ARG A 26 11.84 6.05 27.66
CA ARG A 26 11.88 4.69 27.14
C ARG A 26 11.08 4.61 25.84
N PRO A 27 11.46 3.70 24.93
CA PRO A 27 10.61 3.36 23.79
C PRO A 27 9.23 2.92 24.29
N PRO A 28 8.13 3.44 23.72
CA PRO A 28 6.78 2.96 24.01
C PRO A 28 6.62 1.49 23.60
N GLU A 29 5.65 0.81 24.21
CA GLU A 29 5.32 -0.56 23.83
C GLU A 29 4.79 -0.61 22.38
N ILE A 30 5.16 -1.67 21.64
CA ILE A 30 4.73 -1.83 20.25
C ILE A 30 3.20 -1.86 20.09
N ALA A 31 2.48 -2.40 21.09
CA ALA A 31 1.02 -2.41 21.10
C ALA A 31 0.45 -0.99 21.13
N LEU A 32 1.06 -0.09 21.91
CA LEU A 32 0.67 1.30 22.02
C LEU A 32 0.93 2.05 20.71
N VAL A 33 2.11 1.87 20.12
CA VAL A 33 2.45 2.42 18.80
C VAL A 33 1.48 1.92 17.73
N SER A 34 1.14 0.64 17.74
CA SER A 34 0.19 0.04 16.79
C SER A 34 -1.20 0.66 16.93
N SER A 35 -1.63 0.97 18.15
CA SER A 35 -2.90 1.66 18.40
C SER A 35 -2.93 3.07 17.81
N TRP A 36 -1.81 3.80 17.87
CA TRP A 36 -1.69 5.14 17.29
C TRP A 36 -1.76 5.08 15.77
N VAL A 37 -1.05 4.14 15.16
CA VAL A 37 -1.11 3.91 13.71
C VAL A 37 -2.53 3.57 13.28
N ALA A 38 -3.20 2.65 13.99
CA ALA A 38 -4.58 2.28 13.68
C ALA A 38 -5.55 3.48 13.80
N ARG A 39 -5.36 4.33 14.82
CA ARG A 39 -6.18 5.53 15.01
C ARG A 39 -5.94 6.56 13.91
N ALA A 40 -4.68 6.81 13.55
CA ALA A 40 -4.32 7.72 12.47
C ALA A 40 -4.93 7.28 11.13
N TRP A 41 -4.88 5.97 10.83
CA TRP A 41 -5.53 5.42 9.63
C TRP A 41 -7.04 5.60 9.65
N LYS A 42 -7.72 5.34 10.78
CA LYS A 42 -9.18 5.56 10.90
C LYS A 42 -9.59 7.02 10.76
N GLN A 43 -8.72 7.95 11.15
CA GLN A 43 -9.00 9.39 11.05
C GLN A 43 -8.67 9.96 9.67
N THR A 44 -7.96 9.22 8.83
CA THR A 44 -7.56 9.70 7.51
C THR A 44 -8.78 9.70 6.59
N PRO A 45 -9.16 10.85 6.00
CA PRO A 45 -10.30 10.90 5.08
C PRO A 45 -10.04 10.06 3.84
N ASP A 46 -11.07 9.35 3.35
CA ASP A 46 -10.99 8.53 2.14
C ASP A 46 -10.50 9.33 0.92
N GLU A 47 -10.83 10.62 0.87
CA GLU A 47 -10.37 11.53 -0.18
C GLU A 47 -8.83 11.67 -0.20
N VAL A 48 -8.19 11.72 0.96
CA VAL A 48 -6.73 11.81 1.07
C VAL A 48 -6.09 10.51 0.57
N VAL A 49 -6.68 9.37 0.93
CA VAL A 49 -6.25 8.07 0.45
C VAL A 49 -6.40 8.00 -1.07
N ALA A 50 -7.56 8.35 -1.61
CA ALA A 50 -7.82 8.36 -3.05
C ALA A 50 -6.86 9.29 -3.80
N LYS A 51 -6.62 10.50 -3.31
CA LYS A 51 -5.64 11.44 -3.88
C LYS A 51 -4.22 10.88 -3.87
N SER A 52 -3.82 10.17 -2.81
CA SER A 52 -2.50 9.55 -2.74
C SER A 52 -2.33 8.41 -3.76
N VAL A 53 -3.38 7.60 -3.96
CA VAL A 53 -3.41 6.52 -4.96
C VAL A 53 -3.35 7.11 -6.37
N GLN A 54 -4.11 8.18 -6.62
CA GLN A 54 -4.07 8.94 -7.86
C GLN A 54 -2.72 9.58 -8.14
N ALA A 55 -2.06 10.14 -7.12
CA ALA A 55 -0.71 10.71 -7.25
C ALA A 55 0.33 9.65 -7.67
N CYS A 56 0.15 8.40 -7.25
CA CYS A 56 0.96 7.27 -7.70
C CYS A 56 0.66 6.83 -9.14
N GLY A 57 -0.34 7.43 -9.81
CA GLY A 57 -0.73 7.12 -11.18
C GLY A 57 -1.80 6.03 -11.30
N PHE A 58 -2.45 5.67 -10.20
CA PHE A 58 -3.59 4.76 -10.17
C PHE A 58 -4.88 5.58 -10.02
N ASN A 59 -5.71 5.60 -11.04
CA ASN A 59 -7.02 6.26 -11.01
C ASN A 59 -8.14 5.26 -11.29
N ASN A 60 -9.38 5.73 -11.35
CA ASN A 60 -10.55 4.86 -11.56
C ASN A 60 -10.56 4.17 -12.92
N ASP A 61 -9.81 4.69 -13.89
CA ASP A 61 -9.69 4.11 -15.23
C ASP A 61 -8.35 3.35 -15.36
N SER A 62 -8.41 2.04 -15.15
CA SER A 62 -7.24 1.15 -15.22
C SER A 62 -6.51 1.21 -16.56
N SER A 63 -7.19 1.60 -17.65
CA SER A 63 -6.59 1.74 -18.97
C SER A 63 -5.55 2.87 -19.05
N THR A 64 -5.66 3.86 -18.16
CA THR A 64 -4.78 5.03 -18.14
C THR A 64 -3.52 4.84 -17.30
N TRP A 65 -3.47 3.75 -16.51
CA TRP A 65 -2.34 3.43 -15.64
C TRP A 65 -1.07 3.17 -16.45
N ARG A 66 0.09 3.47 -15.87
CA ARG A 66 1.39 3.31 -16.56
C ARG A 66 1.61 1.87 -17.05
N ILE A 67 1.26 0.87 -16.24
CA ILE A 67 1.42 -0.55 -16.61
C ILE A 67 0.50 -0.94 -17.78
N ALA A 68 -0.71 -0.39 -17.85
CA ALA A 68 -1.66 -0.67 -18.93
C ALA A 68 -1.23 -0.07 -20.28
N LYS A 69 -0.39 0.96 -20.26
CA LYS A 69 0.21 1.59 -21.45
C LYS A 69 1.57 1.00 -21.82
N HIS A 70 2.10 0.07 -21.02
CA HIS A 70 3.37 -0.57 -21.32
C HIS A 70 3.24 -1.39 -22.61
N ASP A 71 4.20 -1.26 -23.51
CA ASP A 71 4.29 -1.98 -24.78
C ASP A 71 4.38 -3.50 -24.61
N VAL A 72 5.26 -3.97 -23.73
CA VAL A 72 5.45 -5.39 -23.42
C VAL A 72 4.31 -5.97 -22.57
N TYR A 73 3.95 -5.27 -21.49
CA TYR A 73 3.06 -5.84 -20.46
C TYR A 73 1.61 -5.35 -20.52
N GLY A 74 1.33 -4.24 -21.18
CA GLY A 74 0.03 -3.56 -21.09
C GLY A 74 -1.12 -4.41 -21.61
N SER A 75 -0.92 -5.13 -22.71
CA SER A 75 -1.92 -6.02 -23.28
C SER A 75 -2.26 -7.20 -22.36
N ARG A 76 -1.23 -7.84 -21.78
CA ARG A 76 -1.40 -8.95 -20.83
C ARG A 76 -2.05 -8.47 -19.53
N PHE A 77 -1.61 -7.32 -19.02
CA PHE A 77 -2.18 -6.70 -17.83
C PHE A 77 -3.67 -6.40 -18.01
N LYS A 78 -4.07 -5.74 -19.12
CA LYS A 78 -5.48 -5.42 -19.38
C LYS A 78 -6.36 -6.66 -19.45
N ALA A 79 -5.90 -7.71 -20.15
CA ALA A 79 -6.64 -8.96 -20.26
C ALA A 79 -6.85 -9.62 -18.88
N ALA A 80 -5.80 -9.69 -18.05
CA ALA A 80 -5.90 -10.23 -16.69
C ALA A 80 -6.78 -9.36 -15.78
N TRP A 81 -6.68 -8.03 -15.90
CA TRP A 81 -7.47 -7.09 -15.11
C TRP A 81 -8.98 -7.20 -15.42
N GLU A 82 -9.35 -7.26 -16.69
CA GLU A 82 -10.75 -7.44 -17.11
C GLU A 82 -11.31 -8.81 -16.72
N LEU A 83 -10.49 -9.86 -16.75
CA LEU A 83 -10.89 -11.19 -16.27
C LEU A 83 -11.20 -11.16 -14.76
N ARG A 84 -10.38 -10.47 -13.97
CA ARG A 84 -10.61 -10.28 -12.54
C ARG A 84 -11.89 -9.51 -12.25
N GLU A 85 -12.19 -8.44 -12.98
CA GLU A 85 -13.43 -7.67 -12.80
C GLU A 85 -14.69 -8.50 -13.10
N ARG A 86 -14.60 -9.45 -14.04
CA ARG A 86 -15.71 -10.36 -14.37
C ARG A 86 -15.89 -11.47 -13.34
N ASP A 87 -14.80 -12.00 -12.79
CA ASP A 87 -14.88 -13.14 -11.87
C ASP A 87 -15.37 -12.74 -10.47
N GLY A 88 -15.27 -11.46 -10.11
CA GLY A 88 -15.77 -10.92 -8.82
C GLY A 88 -15.12 -11.55 -7.57
N THR A 89 -14.25 -12.53 -7.76
CA THR A 89 -13.42 -13.14 -6.74
C THR A 89 -12.30 -12.16 -6.43
N ASN A 90 -12.27 -11.70 -5.18
CA ASN A 90 -11.01 -11.26 -4.60
C ASN A 90 -10.14 -12.52 -4.43
N GLY A 91 -9.66 -13.07 -5.55
CA GLY A 91 -8.74 -14.19 -5.55
C GLY A 91 -7.53 -13.86 -4.67
N ASP A 92 -7.01 -14.87 -3.98
CA ASP A 92 -5.88 -14.71 -3.10
C ASP A 92 -4.75 -14.00 -3.88
N ILE A 93 -4.41 -12.80 -3.41
CA ILE A 93 -3.42 -11.93 -4.04
C ILE A 93 -2.08 -12.65 -4.25
N ALA A 94 -1.78 -13.65 -3.43
CA ALA A 94 -0.59 -14.49 -3.53
C ALA A 94 -0.61 -15.41 -4.76
N GLU A 95 -1.75 -16.03 -5.06
CA GLU A 95 -1.91 -16.92 -6.21
C GLU A 95 -1.86 -16.12 -7.53
N THR A 96 -2.48 -14.94 -7.53
CA THR A 96 -2.45 -14.02 -8.67
C THR A 96 -1.04 -13.50 -8.94
N MET A 97 -0.27 -13.16 -7.90
CA MET A 97 1.12 -12.71 -8.06
C MET A 97 2.04 -13.83 -8.54
N SER A 98 1.83 -15.07 -8.07
CA SER A 98 2.58 -16.24 -8.54
C SER A 98 2.36 -16.48 -10.02
N ALA A 99 1.12 -16.46 -10.49
CA ALA A 99 0.80 -16.63 -11.91
C ALA A 99 1.39 -15.51 -12.79
N VAL A 100 1.39 -14.27 -12.31
CA VAL A 100 2.02 -13.15 -13.02
C VAL A 100 3.54 -13.31 -13.11
N MET A 101 4.21 -13.73 -12.03
CA MET A 101 5.67 -13.98 -12.03
C MET A 101 6.06 -15.14 -12.95
N GLU A 102 5.29 -16.23 -12.97
CA GLU A 102 5.54 -17.36 -13.87
C GLU A 102 5.49 -16.92 -15.35
N THR A 103 4.58 -16.01 -15.71
CA THR A 103 4.50 -15.47 -17.08
C THR A 103 5.58 -14.44 -17.44
N LEU A 104 6.35 -13.96 -16.46
CA LEU A 104 7.44 -12.98 -16.63
C LEU A 104 8.79 -13.65 -16.92
N ASP A 105 9.02 -14.87 -16.42
CA ASP A 105 10.26 -15.62 -16.64
C ASP A 105 10.42 -16.14 -18.08
N ASP A 106 9.34 -16.17 -18.87
CA ASP A 106 9.36 -16.57 -20.29
C ASP A 106 9.84 -15.46 -21.26
N ILE A 107 10.22 -14.27 -20.75
CA ILE A 107 10.70 -13.17 -21.60
C ILE A 107 12.21 -13.30 -21.81
N VAL A 108 12.58 -14.08 -22.82
CA VAL A 108 13.92 -14.01 -23.42
C VAL A 108 14.01 -12.71 -24.21
N ILE A 109 14.86 -11.79 -23.76
CA ILE A 109 15.26 -10.62 -24.56
C ILE A 109 16.33 -11.12 -25.54
N GLU A 110 15.96 -11.34 -26.80
CA GLU A 110 16.93 -11.53 -27.88
C GLU A 110 17.55 -10.17 -28.23
N ASP A 111 18.89 -10.12 -28.36
CA ASP A 111 19.74 -8.94 -28.62
C ASP A 111 19.47 -8.28 -29.99
#